data_AF-A0A3R8TE10-F1
#
_entry.id   AF-A0A3R8TE10-F1
#
_cell.length_a   1.000
_cell.length_b   1.000
_cell.length_c   1.000
_cell.angle_alpha   90.00
_cell.angle_beta   90.00
_cell.angle_gamma   90.00
#
_symmetry.space_group_name_H-M   'P 1'
#
loop_
_entity.id
_entity.type
_entity.pdbx_description
1 polymer ?
#
loop_
_entity_poly.entity_id
_entity_poly.type
_entity_poly.pdbx_seq_one_letter_code
_entity_poly.pdbx_strand_id
1 'polypeptide(L)'
;MYWLRFLPYLSLSVATAVCFLAAEFVKSEDLRSVLTSVASNGVFFFVAYLFYDVIRQQIFRKEQSYIHEHIKRQLAGCIFNYLYFIKKVIYGYNLETNTLDNILGIAKLEQRELKNHVANQSYLGFQIFKLTNEVRNLFDEIGGDAVFLKFSSHLDSVNLLKISNNLQSLERIYRDPRNFTLCAEKGIEFKVVDGRTFNPDNDDKLLLIKATAHESRFVVYDSGYFEQSDHEFLLNRYVLKTEAAEKVSNLMEASLTLMKPWLPNIDSVHGTERKFRIIKGFFSEKTNIANSSSDLHVADIIEAQKRI
;
A
#
# COMPACT_ATOMS: atom_id res chain seq x y z
N MET A 1 24.57 -1.69 27.28
CA MET A 1 25.13 -2.66 26.32
C MET A 1 26.04 -2.05 25.23
N TYR A 2 26.31 -0.73 25.23
CA TYR A 2 27.25 -0.11 24.26
C TYR A 2 28.72 -0.17 24.69
N TRP A 3 29.01 -0.11 25.99
CA TRP A 3 30.38 -0.12 26.54
C TRP A 3 31.16 -1.42 26.26
N LEU A 4 30.49 -2.57 26.22
CA LEU A 4 31.10 -3.87 25.91
C LEU A 4 31.67 -3.93 24.48
N ARG A 5 31.15 -3.14 23.54
CA ARG A 5 31.68 -3.07 22.16
C ARG A 5 33.00 -2.33 22.07
N PHE A 6 33.29 -1.43 23.03
CA PHE A 6 34.55 -0.67 23.07
C PHE A 6 35.67 -1.40 23.81
N LEU A 7 35.34 -2.44 24.58
CA LEU A 7 36.29 -3.17 25.41
C LEU A 7 37.47 -3.80 24.61
N PRO A 8 37.26 -4.39 23.41
CA PRO A 8 38.35 -4.88 22.57
C PRO A 8 39.27 -3.75 22.11
N TYR A 9 38.70 -2.61 21.70
CA TYR A 9 39.45 -1.42 21.28
C TYR A 9 40.28 -0.85 22.42
N LEU A 10 39.70 -0.79 23.63
CA LEU A 10 40.36 -0.27 24.82
C LEU A 10 41.51 -1.21 25.23
N SER A 11 41.32 -2.52 25.14
CA SER A 11 42.37 -3.51 25.39
C SER A 11 43.52 -3.43 24.36
N LEU A 12 43.19 -3.24 23.08
CA LEU A 12 44.17 -3.10 22.00
C LEU A 12 44.96 -1.80 22.15
N SER A 13 44.29 -0.68 22.46
CA SER A 13 44.94 0.61 22.71
C SER A 13 45.86 0.57 23.93
N VAL A 14 45.42 -0.05 25.03
CA VAL A 14 46.25 -0.21 26.24
C VAL A 14 47.46 -1.11 25.93
N ALA A 15 47.28 -2.24 25.26
CA ALA A 15 48.39 -3.13 24.89
C ALA A 15 49.40 -2.44 23.96
N THR A 16 48.91 -1.66 22.99
CA THR A 16 49.72 -0.87 22.07
C THR A 16 50.54 0.20 22.81
N ALA A 17 49.90 0.96 23.72
CA ALA A 17 50.57 1.98 24.52
C ALA A 17 51.61 1.39 25.46
N VAL A 18 51.31 0.25 26.10
CA VAL A 18 52.25 -0.47 26.97
C VAL A 18 53.46 -0.97 26.17
N CYS A 19 53.26 -1.52 24.98
CA CYS A 19 54.38 -1.97 24.13
C CYS A 19 55.24 -0.79 23.66
N PHE A 20 54.63 0.35 23.34
CA PHE A 20 55.34 1.56 22.93
C PHE A 20 56.17 2.15 24.08
N LEU A 21 55.59 2.27 25.27
CA LEU A 21 56.30 2.75 26.46
C LEU A 21 57.40 1.78 26.89
N ALA A 22 57.14 0.47 26.88
CA ALA A 22 58.14 -0.54 27.23
C ALA A 22 59.35 -0.51 26.29
N ALA A 23 59.15 -0.21 25.00
CA ALA A 23 60.23 -0.07 24.03
C ALA A 23 61.22 1.06 24.35
N GLU A 24 60.81 2.12 25.08
CA GLU A 24 61.71 3.22 25.48
C GLU A 24 62.64 2.83 26.64
N PHE A 25 62.22 1.90 27.50
CA PHE A 25 63.00 1.48 28.68
C PHE A 25 63.89 0.26 28.45
N VAL A 26 63.79 -0.39 27.28
CA VAL A 26 64.56 -1.59 26.93
C VAL A 26 65.87 -1.23 26.24
N LYS A 27 67.00 -1.72 26.78
CA LYS A 27 68.36 -1.48 26.25
C LYS A 27 68.76 -2.41 25.08
N SER A 28 68.06 -3.52 24.88
CA SER A 28 68.31 -4.46 23.77
C SER A 28 67.67 -3.95 22.48
N GLU A 29 68.45 -3.77 21.42
CA GLU A 29 67.97 -3.29 20.12
C GLU A 29 66.95 -4.24 19.47
N ASP A 30 67.21 -5.55 19.51
CA ASP A 30 66.31 -6.58 18.95
C ASP A 30 64.94 -6.54 19.63
N LEU A 31 64.94 -6.45 20.96
CA LEU A 31 63.72 -6.51 21.76
C LEU A 31 62.92 -5.20 21.66
N ARG A 32 63.61 -4.07 21.51
CA ARG A 32 63.01 -2.77 21.17
C ARG A 32 62.37 -2.78 19.78
N SER A 33 63.01 -3.40 18.78
CA SER A 33 62.46 -3.55 17.42
C SER A 33 61.18 -4.40 17.40
N VAL A 34 61.16 -5.51 18.13
CA VAL A 34 59.95 -6.36 18.27
C VAL A 34 58.81 -5.58 18.92
N LEU A 35 59.05 -4.89 20.04
CA LEU A 35 58.01 -4.13 20.75
C LEU A 35 57.44 -2.97 19.91
N THR A 36 58.29 -2.27 19.16
CA THR A 36 57.85 -1.21 18.23
C THR A 36 57.06 -1.75 17.05
N SER A 37 57.43 -2.92 16.50
CA SER A 37 56.65 -3.59 15.46
C SER A 37 55.28 -4.05 15.97
N VAL A 38 55.21 -4.62 17.19
CA VAL A 38 53.95 -5.00 17.83
C VAL A 38 53.06 -3.78 18.08
N ALA A 39 53.62 -2.68 18.57
CA ALA A 39 52.88 -1.42 18.73
C ALA A 39 52.38 -0.87 17.39
N SER A 40 53.21 -0.86 16.35
CA SER A 40 52.81 -0.41 15.00
C SER A 40 51.68 -1.25 14.42
N ASN A 41 51.76 -2.58 14.55
CA ASN A 41 50.68 -3.50 14.16
C ASN A 41 49.41 -3.27 14.98
N GLY A 42 49.54 -2.99 16.28
CA GLY A 42 48.41 -2.65 17.16
C GLY A 42 47.67 -1.39 16.69
N VAL A 43 48.41 -0.33 16.31
CA VAL A 43 47.83 0.89 15.71
C VAL A 43 47.15 0.56 14.37
N PHE A 44 47.78 -0.23 13.51
CA PHE A 44 47.18 -0.64 12.24
C PHE A 44 45.87 -1.40 12.43
N PHE A 45 45.84 -2.41 13.31
CA PHE A 45 44.61 -3.16 13.60
C PHE A 45 43.52 -2.28 14.21
N PHE A 46 43.89 -1.33 15.07
CA PHE A 46 42.94 -0.37 15.62
C PHE A 46 42.28 0.47 14.52
N VAL A 47 43.08 1.04 13.61
CA VAL A 47 42.57 1.85 12.49
C VAL A 47 41.74 1.01 11.53
N ALA A 48 42.24 -0.17 11.14
CA ALA A 48 41.56 -1.07 10.21
C ALA A 48 40.19 -1.53 10.76
N TYR A 49 40.12 -1.87 12.04
CA TYR A 49 38.89 -2.36 12.67
C TYR A 49 37.88 -1.23 12.91
N LEU A 50 38.35 -0.03 13.30
CA LEU A 50 37.50 1.16 13.37
C LEU A 50 36.92 1.52 12.00
N PHE A 51 37.74 1.49 10.94
CA PHE A 51 37.30 1.72 9.57
C PHE A 51 36.27 0.67 9.12
N TYR A 52 36.51 -0.61 9.43
CA TYR A 52 35.55 -1.68 9.18
C TYR A 52 34.20 -1.42 9.87
N ASP A 53 34.20 -1.08 11.16
CA ASP A 53 32.97 -0.81 11.90
C ASP A 53 32.23 0.43 11.35
N VAL A 54 32.95 1.48 10.94
CA VAL A 54 32.37 2.65 10.28
C VAL A 54 31.71 2.27 8.96
N ILE A 55 32.41 1.54 8.09
CA ILE A 55 31.85 1.07 6.80
C ILE A 55 30.64 0.17 7.05
N ARG A 56 30.76 -0.80 7.95
CA ARG A 56 29.69 -1.73 8.29
C ARG A 56 28.44 -0.99 8.78
N GLN A 57 28.59 0.01 9.64
CA GLN A 57 27.47 0.84 10.08
C GLN A 57 26.86 1.66 8.94
N GLN A 58 27.67 2.21 8.03
CA GLN A 58 27.15 2.92 6.86
C GLN A 58 26.35 2.01 5.93
N ILE A 59 26.87 0.82 5.63
CA ILE A 59 26.18 -0.19 4.80
C ILE A 59 24.87 -0.60 5.48
N PHE A 60 24.91 -0.94 6.77
CA PHE A 60 23.73 -1.34 7.53
C PHE A 60 22.64 -0.25 7.54
N ARG A 61 23.01 1.03 7.69
CA ARG A 61 22.07 2.15 7.60
C ARG A 61 21.45 2.29 6.21
N LYS A 62 22.24 2.10 5.14
CA LYS A 62 21.73 2.11 3.76
C LYS A 62 20.75 0.97 3.51
N GLU A 63 21.07 -0.24 3.97
CA GLU A 63 20.19 -1.41 3.87
C GLU A 63 18.89 -1.20 4.62
N GLN A 64 18.94 -0.73 5.88
CA GLN A 64 17.74 -0.40 6.65
C GLN A 64 16.89 0.67 5.97
N SER A 65 17.53 1.72 5.42
CA SER A 65 16.82 2.77 4.67
C SER A 65 16.09 2.21 3.46
N TYR A 66 16.75 1.33 2.68
CA TYR A 66 16.15 0.69 1.51
C TYR A 66 14.95 -0.18 1.89
N ILE A 67 15.09 -1.00 2.93
CA ILE A 67 14.01 -1.86 3.43
C ILE A 67 12.82 -1.02 3.92
N HIS A 68 13.09 0.04 4.69
CA HIS A 68 12.05 0.94 5.17
C HIS A 68 11.30 1.63 4.02
N GLU A 69 12.03 2.07 2.99
CA GLU A 69 11.44 2.66 1.79
C GLU A 69 10.59 1.65 1.01
N HIS A 70 11.06 0.40 0.89
CA HIS A 70 10.33 -0.68 0.25
C HIS A 70 8.99 -0.95 0.95
N ILE A 71 9.00 -1.10 2.29
CA ILE A 71 7.80 -1.29 3.11
C ILE A 71 6.84 -0.10 2.93
N LYS A 72 7.35 1.13 2.99
CA LYS A 72 6.54 2.33 2.82
C LYS A 72 5.86 2.38 1.45
N ARG A 73 6.56 1.99 0.38
CA ARG A 73 6.00 1.93 -0.98
C ARG A 73 4.91 0.87 -1.11
N GLN A 74 5.09 -0.31 -0.53
CA GLN A 74 4.05 -1.35 -0.51
C GLN A 74 2.78 -0.84 0.21
N LEU A 75 2.94 -0.29 1.42
CA LEU A 75 1.83 0.28 2.19
C LEU A 75 1.11 1.40 1.44
N ALA A 76 1.86 2.31 0.82
CA ALA A 76 1.29 3.37 0.00
C ALA A 76 0.42 2.84 -1.15
N GLY A 77 0.84 1.74 -1.79
CA GLY A 77 0.04 1.04 -2.81
C GLY A 77 -1.27 0.48 -2.25
N CYS A 78 -1.23 -0.17 -1.09
CA CYS A 78 -2.43 -0.70 -0.43
C CYS A 78 -3.38 0.42 0.02
N ILE A 79 -2.84 1.49 0.59
CA ILE A 79 -3.62 2.67 1.00
C ILE A 79 -4.27 3.33 -0.21
N PHE A 80 -3.57 3.45 -1.33
CA PHE A 80 -4.16 3.97 -2.56
C PHE A 80 -5.34 3.12 -3.04
N ASN A 81 -5.19 1.79 -3.03
CA ASN A 81 -6.30 0.89 -3.38
C ASN A 81 -7.49 1.04 -2.43
N TYR A 82 -7.23 1.23 -1.13
CA TYR A 82 -8.27 1.51 -0.14
C TYR A 82 -8.97 2.86 -0.39
N LEU A 83 -8.22 3.93 -0.64
CA LEU A 83 -8.77 5.25 -0.94
C LEU A 83 -9.62 5.21 -2.22
N TYR A 84 -9.16 4.50 -3.24
CA TYR A 84 -9.91 4.30 -4.48
C TYR A 84 -11.18 3.45 -4.27
N PHE A 85 -11.14 2.45 -3.38
CA PHE A 85 -12.34 1.73 -2.97
C PHE A 85 -13.33 2.65 -2.25
N ILE A 86 -12.89 3.44 -1.27
CA ILE A 86 -13.75 4.39 -0.56
C ILE A 86 -14.25 5.49 -1.49
N LYS A 87 -13.48 5.91 -2.49
CA LYS A 87 -13.91 6.90 -3.49
C LYS A 87 -15.25 6.51 -4.10
N LYS A 88 -15.44 5.23 -4.39
CA LYS A 88 -16.71 4.70 -4.91
C LYS A 88 -17.83 4.73 -3.88
N VAL A 89 -17.50 4.63 -2.60
CA VAL A 89 -18.45 4.80 -1.49
C VAL A 89 -18.86 6.26 -1.32
N ILE A 90 -17.92 7.20 -1.36
CA ILE A 90 -18.17 8.61 -1.05
C ILE A 90 -18.74 9.36 -2.24
N TYR A 91 -18.21 9.11 -3.44
CA TYR A 91 -18.56 9.85 -4.67
C TYR A 91 -19.28 9.00 -5.72
N GLY A 92 -19.51 7.70 -5.44
CA GLY A 92 -20.15 6.79 -6.38
C GLY A 92 -19.33 6.48 -7.64
N TYR A 93 -20.02 5.89 -8.62
CA TYR A 93 -19.51 5.63 -9.97
C TYR A 93 -19.54 6.88 -10.86
N ASN A 94 -18.88 7.96 -10.43
CA ASN A 94 -18.68 9.17 -11.21
C ASN A 94 -17.24 9.25 -11.77
N LEU A 95 -17.08 9.46 -13.09
CA LEU A 95 -15.76 9.60 -13.72
C LEU A 95 -15.09 10.94 -13.41
N GLU A 96 -15.85 12.02 -13.20
CA GLU A 96 -15.29 13.34 -12.89
C GLU A 96 -14.53 13.35 -11.56
N THR A 97 -14.90 12.44 -10.65
CA THR A 97 -14.25 12.26 -9.35
C THR A 97 -13.08 11.27 -9.40
N ASN A 98 -12.77 10.69 -10.57
CA ASN A 98 -11.60 9.84 -10.77
C ASN A 98 -10.34 10.66 -11.05
N THR A 99 -9.96 11.52 -10.11
CA THR A 99 -8.71 12.26 -10.15
C THR A 99 -7.85 11.90 -8.94
N LEU A 100 -6.53 12.01 -9.06
CA LEU A 100 -5.64 11.77 -7.91
C LEU A 100 -5.98 12.68 -6.74
N ASP A 101 -6.31 13.94 -7.03
CA ASP A 101 -6.66 14.93 -6.01
C ASP A 101 -7.92 14.54 -5.25
N ASN A 102 -8.96 14.05 -5.94
CA ASN A 102 -10.18 13.59 -5.30
C ASN A 102 -9.95 12.31 -4.48
N ILE A 103 -9.17 11.35 -4.99
CA ILE A 103 -8.88 10.09 -4.29
C ILE A 103 -8.04 10.34 -3.04
N LEU A 104 -6.97 11.14 -3.16
CA LEU A 104 -6.10 11.48 -2.03
C LEU A 104 -6.77 12.48 -1.08
N GLY A 105 -7.68 13.31 -1.59
CA GLY A 105 -8.49 14.26 -0.82
C GLY A 105 -9.37 13.57 0.22
N ILE A 106 -9.79 12.31 -0.01
CA ILE A 106 -10.58 11.52 0.95
C ILE A 106 -9.87 11.40 2.30
N ALA A 107 -8.54 11.27 2.30
CA ALA A 107 -7.77 11.17 3.54
C ALA A 107 -7.80 12.44 4.41
N LYS A 108 -8.28 13.56 3.84
CA LYS A 108 -8.40 14.86 4.50
C LYS A 108 -9.83 15.18 4.94
N LEU A 109 -10.81 14.36 4.56
CA LEU A 109 -12.21 14.58 4.94
C LEU A 109 -12.39 14.45 6.45
N GLU A 110 -13.16 15.36 7.03
CA GLU A 110 -13.55 15.29 8.42
C GLU A 110 -14.63 14.22 8.65
N GLN A 111 -14.77 13.71 9.87
CA GLN A 111 -15.78 12.72 10.23
C GLN A 111 -17.20 13.12 9.79
N ARG A 112 -17.54 14.40 9.96
CA ARG A 112 -18.84 14.95 9.57
C ARG A 112 -19.05 14.87 8.06
N GLU A 113 -18.02 15.17 7.28
CA GLU A 113 -18.07 15.10 5.81
C GLU A 113 -18.20 13.64 5.36
N LEU A 114 -17.41 12.74 5.94
CA LEU A 114 -17.52 11.30 5.68
C LEU A 114 -18.93 10.78 5.97
N LYS A 115 -19.49 11.11 7.14
CA LYS A 115 -20.86 10.71 7.51
C LYS A 115 -21.89 11.24 6.51
N ASN A 116 -21.78 12.51 6.12
CA ASN A 116 -22.70 13.13 5.18
C ASN A 116 -22.64 12.48 3.79
N HIS A 117 -21.43 12.20 3.28
CA HIS A 117 -21.27 11.51 2.01
C HIS A 117 -21.83 10.10 2.07
N VAL A 118 -21.46 9.32 3.10
CA VAL A 118 -21.88 7.92 3.24
C VAL A 118 -23.40 7.79 3.40
N ALA A 119 -24.03 8.69 4.16
CA ALA A 119 -25.47 8.63 4.42
C ALA A 119 -26.33 9.04 3.22
N ASN A 120 -25.86 10.00 2.40
CA ASN A 120 -26.64 10.55 1.29
C ASN A 120 -26.32 9.88 -0.05
N GLN A 121 -25.38 8.95 -0.09
CA GLN A 121 -24.99 8.29 -1.32
C GLN A 121 -26.06 7.28 -1.77
N SER A 122 -26.35 7.30 -3.08
CA SER A 122 -27.07 6.24 -3.78
C SER A 122 -26.08 5.17 -4.24
N TYR A 123 -26.09 4.03 -3.56
CA TYR A 123 -25.23 2.88 -3.85
C TYR A 123 -25.86 1.98 -4.88
N LEU A 124 -25.05 1.49 -5.82
CA LEU A 124 -25.49 0.44 -6.74
C LEU A 124 -25.34 -0.92 -6.04
N GLY A 125 -26.23 -1.88 -6.29
CA GLY A 125 -26.10 -3.25 -5.79
C GLY A 125 -24.76 -3.89 -6.14
N PHE A 126 -24.21 -3.56 -7.32
CA PHE A 126 -22.87 -3.94 -7.76
C PHE A 126 -21.77 -3.55 -6.78
N GLN A 127 -21.95 -2.44 -6.05
CA GLN A 127 -20.99 -2.00 -5.05
C GLN A 127 -21.16 -2.73 -3.71
N ILE A 128 -22.40 -3.03 -3.33
CA ILE A 128 -22.78 -3.59 -2.03
C ILE A 128 -22.50 -5.10 -1.97
N PHE A 129 -22.95 -5.82 -3.00
CA PHE A 129 -22.87 -7.29 -3.06
C PHE A 129 -21.51 -7.80 -3.54
N LYS A 130 -20.62 -6.90 -3.93
CA LYS A 130 -19.27 -7.26 -4.37
C LYS A 130 -18.50 -7.90 -3.22
N LEU A 131 -17.85 -9.02 -3.49
CA LEU A 131 -16.90 -9.60 -2.56
C LEU A 131 -15.69 -8.66 -2.43
N THR A 132 -15.60 -7.97 -1.29
CA THR A 132 -14.64 -6.87 -1.03
C THR A 132 -13.39 -7.30 -0.25
N ASN A 133 -13.23 -8.60 -0.01
CA ASN A 133 -12.05 -9.16 0.65
C ASN A 133 -10.73 -8.85 -0.08
N GLU A 134 -10.78 -8.51 -1.38
CA GLU A 134 -9.61 -8.06 -2.15
C GLU A 134 -8.84 -6.94 -1.44
N VAL A 135 -9.53 -5.92 -0.89
CA VAL A 135 -8.84 -4.77 -0.27
C VAL A 135 -8.23 -5.17 1.08
N ARG A 136 -8.92 -5.98 1.88
CA ARG A 136 -8.39 -6.48 3.15
C ARG A 136 -7.18 -7.39 2.95
N ASN A 137 -7.26 -8.30 1.98
CA ASN A 137 -6.19 -9.25 1.67
C ASN A 137 -4.87 -8.52 1.36
N LEU A 138 -4.91 -7.35 0.70
CA LEU A 138 -3.71 -6.54 0.47
C LEU A 138 -2.99 -6.14 1.78
N PHE A 139 -3.74 -5.83 2.84
CA PHE A 139 -3.16 -5.50 4.15
C PHE A 139 -2.74 -6.76 4.92
N ASP A 140 -3.50 -7.85 4.81
CA ASP A 140 -3.16 -9.15 5.41
C ASP A 140 -1.86 -9.72 4.82
N GLU A 141 -1.65 -9.58 3.51
CA GLU A 141 -0.44 -10.00 2.80
C GLU A 141 0.80 -9.26 3.32
N ILE A 142 0.72 -7.93 3.50
CA ILE A 142 1.82 -7.16 4.11
C ILE A 142 2.01 -7.57 5.57
N GLY A 143 0.92 -7.79 6.31
CA GLY A 143 0.98 -8.24 7.71
C GLY A 143 1.64 -9.62 7.88
N GLY A 144 1.56 -10.47 6.86
CA GLY A 144 2.22 -11.79 6.81
C GLY A 144 3.62 -11.79 6.20
N ASP A 145 4.06 -10.67 5.62
CA ASP A 145 5.36 -10.58 4.95
C ASP A 145 6.53 -10.63 5.96
N ALA A 146 7.49 -11.50 5.68
CA ALA A 146 8.62 -11.73 6.58
C ALA A 146 9.56 -10.51 6.69
N VAL A 147 9.67 -9.70 5.63
CA VAL A 147 10.46 -8.46 5.65
C VAL A 147 9.73 -7.41 6.48
N PHE A 148 8.43 -7.24 6.28
CA PHE A 148 7.62 -6.35 7.11
C PHE A 148 7.75 -6.72 8.59
N LEU A 149 7.42 -7.96 8.96
CA LEU A 149 7.45 -8.41 10.36
C LEU A 149 8.81 -8.25 11.06
N LYS A 150 9.91 -8.36 10.30
CA LYS A 150 11.27 -8.25 10.84
C LYS A 150 11.74 -6.80 10.98
N PHE A 151 11.29 -5.90 10.11
CA PHE A 151 11.85 -4.55 9.97
C PHE A 151 10.86 -3.41 10.27
N SER A 152 9.57 -3.72 10.43
CA SER A 152 8.56 -2.76 10.89
C SER A 152 8.60 -2.58 12.41
N SER A 153 8.03 -1.47 12.90
CA SER A 153 7.82 -1.32 14.33
C SER A 153 6.63 -2.16 14.81
N HIS A 154 6.61 -2.48 16.11
CA HIS A 154 5.46 -3.16 16.72
C HIS A 154 4.15 -2.36 16.53
N LEU A 155 4.23 -1.03 16.58
CA LEU A 155 3.10 -0.15 16.33
C LEU A 155 2.57 -0.30 14.90
N ASP A 156 3.45 -0.42 13.90
CA ASP A 156 3.06 -0.59 12.50
C ASP A 156 2.30 -1.90 12.30
N SER A 157 2.77 -3.00 12.89
CA SER A 157 2.10 -4.30 12.84
C SER A 157 0.72 -4.27 13.52
N VAL A 158 0.62 -3.60 14.67
CA VAL A 158 -0.68 -3.41 15.37
C VAL A 158 -1.64 -2.57 14.54
N ASN A 159 -1.15 -1.51 13.89
CA ASN A 159 -1.97 -0.65 13.04
C ASN A 159 -2.49 -1.40 11.81
N LEU A 160 -1.67 -2.21 11.15
CA LEU A 160 -2.10 -3.08 10.05
C LEU A 160 -3.19 -4.06 10.48
N LEU A 161 -3.02 -4.72 11.62
CA LEU A 161 -4.03 -5.65 12.14
C LEU A 161 -5.37 -4.93 12.40
N LYS A 162 -5.32 -3.73 12.98
CA LYS A 162 -6.53 -2.92 13.21
C LYS A 162 -7.20 -2.49 11.91
N ILE A 163 -6.42 -2.10 10.90
CA ILE A 163 -6.94 -1.78 9.56
C ILE A 163 -7.66 -2.99 8.98
N SER A 164 -7.04 -4.18 9.01
CA SER A 164 -7.66 -5.42 8.51
C SER A 164 -8.98 -5.74 9.23
N ASN A 165 -9.01 -5.62 10.57
CA ASN A 165 -10.22 -5.82 11.36
C ASN A 165 -11.33 -4.80 11.03
N ASN A 166 -10.97 -3.54 10.79
CA ASN A 166 -11.92 -2.52 10.37
C ASN A 166 -12.51 -2.83 8.99
N LEU A 167 -11.68 -3.27 8.05
CA LEU A 167 -12.11 -3.70 6.72
C LEU A 167 -13.03 -4.91 6.78
N GLN A 168 -12.70 -5.92 7.60
CA GLN A 168 -13.58 -7.06 7.83
C GLN A 168 -14.94 -6.62 8.42
N SER A 169 -14.94 -5.65 9.34
CA SER A 169 -16.17 -5.12 9.92
C SER A 169 -17.01 -4.37 8.88
N LEU A 170 -16.36 -3.61 8.00
CA LEU A 170 -16.98 -2.92 6.89
C LEU A 170 -17.59 -3.91 5.88
N GLU A 171 -16.86 -4.96 5.50
CA GLU A 171 -17.36 -6.07 4.67
C GLU A 171 -18.64 -6.68 5.25
N ARG A 172 -18.69 -6.94 6.56
CA ARG A 172 -19.88 -7.49 7.23
C ARG A 172 -21.08 -6.56 7.15
N ILE A 173 -20.87 -5.24 7.27
CA ILE A 173 -21.96 -4.26 7.16
C ILE A 173 -22.51 -4.24 5.74
N TYR A 174 -21.65 -4.24 4.71
CA TYR A 174 -22.07 -4.25 3.31
C TYR A 174 -22.77 -5.54 2.91
N ARG A 175 -22.37 -6.69 3.47
CA ARG A 175 -23.01 -7.98 3.17
C ARG A 175 -24.37 -8.20 3.83
N ASP A 176 -24.78 -7.36 4.80
CA ASP A 176 -26.06 -7.51 5.46
C ASP A 176 -27.12 -6.62 4.79
N PRO A 177 -28.07 -7.18 4.01
CA PRO A 177 -29.07 -6.40 3.29
C PRO A 177 -29.95 -5.56 4.22
N ARG A 178 -30.05 -5.93 5.50
CA ARG A 178 -30.84 -5.20 6.50
C ARG A 178 -30.28 -3.82 6.79
N ASN A 179 -29.03 -3.55 6.44
CA ASN A 179 -28.40 -2.23 6.57
C ASN A 179 -28.80 -1.26 5.45
N PHE A 180 -29.49 -1.74 4.42
CA PHE A 180 -29.85 -0.97 3.25
C PHE A 180 -31.37 -0.83 3.10
N THR A 181 -31.76 0.26 2.45
CA THR A 181 -33.12 0.49 1.97
C THR A 181 -33.08 0.51 0.45
N LEU A 182 -33.90 -0.33 -0.19
CA LEU A 182 -34.02 -0.38 -1.65
C LEU A 182 -34.68 0.91 -2.17
N CYS A 183 -34.09 1.51 -3.20
CA CYS A 183 -34.66 2.64 -3.92
C CYS A 183 -35.54 2.14 -5.08
N ALA A 184 -36.51 2.96 -5.49
CA ALA A 184 -37.31 2.68 -6.69
C ALA A 184 -36.49 2.79 -7.99
N GLU A 185 -35.44 3.63 -7.98
CA GLU A 185 -34.56 3.86 -9.11
C GLU A 185 -33.61 2.67 -9.35
N LYS A 186 -33.33 2.38 -10.63
CA LYS A 186 -32.31 1.43 -11.05
C LYS A 186 -31.19 2.17 -11.77
N GLY A 187 -29.98 1.62 -11.74
CA GLY A 187 -28.83 2.08 -12.51
C GLY A 187 -28.94 1.71 -13.99
N ILE A 188 -29.98 2.21 -14.67
CA ILE A 188 -30.30 1.93 -16.07
C ILE A 188 -29.20 2.34 -17.04
N GLU A 189 -28.35 3.28 -16.63
CA GLU A 189 -27.19 3.76 -17.37
C GLU A 189 -26.04 2.75 -17.38
N PHE A 190 -26.10 1.71 -16.54
CA PHE A 190 -25.10 0.68 -16.46
C PHE A 190 -25.61 -0.65 -17.00
N LYS A 191 -24.67 -1.50 -17.41
CA LYS A 191 -24.89 -2.90 -17.76
C LYS A 191 -23.90 -3.75 -16.99
N VAL A 192 -24.37 -4.91 -16.52
CA VAL A 192 -23.51 -5.94 -15.95
C VAL A 192 -23.27 -7.00 -17.01
N VAL A 193 -22.01 -7.35 -17.24
CA VAL A 193 -21.60 -8.35 -18.22
C VAL A 193 -20.56 -9.28 -17.62
N ASP A 194 -20.64 -10.56 -17.96
CA ASP A 194 -19.60 -11.52 -17.63
C ASP A 194 -18.35 -11.23 -18.45
N GLY A 195 -17.21 -11.13 -17.78
CA GLY A 195 -15.97 -10.83 -18.44
C GLY A 195 -15.49 -11.86 -19.45
N ARG A 196 -15.88 -13.13 -19.29
CA ARG A 196 -15.58 -14.19 -20.25
C ARG A 196 -16.24 -14.00 -21.61
N THR A 197 -17.29 -13.18 -21.67
CA THR A 197 -17.93 -12.84 -22.94
C THR A 197 -17.02 -12.04 -23.87
N PHE A 198 -16.03 -11.32 -23.33
CA PHE A 198 -15.03 -10.58 -24.11
C PHE A 198 -13.77 -11.42 -24.36
N ASN A 199 -13.37 -12.22 -23.39
CA ASN A 199 -12.22 -13.12 -23.52
C ASN A 199 -12.42 -14.35 -22.62
N PRO A 200 -12.55 -15.57 -23.18
CA PRO A 200 -12.77 -16.80 -22.42
C PRO A 200 -11.70 -17.10 -21.36
N ASP A 201 -10.47 -16.60 -21.54
CA ASP A 201 -9.36 -16.78 -20.59
C ASP A 201 -9.47 -15.91 -19.34
N ASN A 202 -10.48 -15.04 -19.26
CA ASN A 202 -10.68 -14.16 -18.12
C ASN A 202 -11.24 -14.90 -16.90
N ASP A 203 -10.93 -14.37 -15.71
CA ASP A 203 -11.57 -14.76 -14.46
C ASP A 203 -13.10 -14.58 -14.53
N ASP A 204 -13.83 -15.29 -13.66
CA ASP A 204 -15.30 -15.23 -13.47
C ASP A 204 -15.84 -13.87 -12.97
N LYS A 205 -15.10 -12.79 -13.17
CA LYS A 205 -15.48 -11.45 -12.71
C LYS A 205 -16.60 -10.89 -13.59
N LEU A 206 -17.62 -10.33 -12.94
CA LEU A 206 -18.58 -9.46 -13.60
C LEU A 206 -17.99 -8.07 -13.75
N LEU A 207 -18.32 -7.41 -14.86
CA LEU A 207 -17.97 -6.03 -15.14
C LEU A 207 -19.20 -5.12 -15.06
N LEU A 208 -19.04 -3.97 -14.43
CA LEU A 208 -19.97 -2.85 -14.52
C LEU A 208 -19.53 -1.93 -15.65
N ILE A 209 -20.31 -1.87 -16.72
CA ILE A 209 -19.99 -1.07 -17.90
C ILE A 209 -21.06 -0.03 -18.20
N LYS A 210 -20.66 1.05 -18.88
CA LYS A 210 -21.57 2.04 -19.47
C LYS A 210 -21.17 2.26 -20.93
N ALA A 211 -22.15 2.25 -21.82
CA ALA A 211 -21.93 2.57 -23.22
C ALA A 211 -21.53 4.04 -23.38
N THR A 212 -20.66 4.33 -24.34
CA THR A 212 -20.30 5.71 -24.69
C THR A 212 -21.19 6.23 -25.83
N ALA A 213 -21.00 7.48 -26.23
CA ALA A 213 -21.65 8.03 -27.43
C ALA A 213 -21.28 7.29 -28.72
N HIS A 214 -20.19 6.49 -28.72
CA HIS A 214 -19.84 5.61 -29.82
C HIS A 214 -20.36 4.19 -29.56
N GLU A 215 -21.12 3.64 -30.51
CA GLU A 215 -21.80 2.35 -30.40
C GLU A 215 -20.84 1.16 -30.15
N SER A 216 -19.59 1.24 -30.63
CA SER A 216 -18.59 0.19 -30.43
C SER A 216 -17.78 0.31 -29.15
N ARG A 217 -17.99 1.37 -28.35
CA ARG A 217 -17.12 1.69 -27.20
C ARG A 217 -17.88 1.72 -25.88
N PHE A 218 -17.25 1.17 -24.85
CA PHE A 218 -17.78 1.16 -23.49
C PHE A 218 -16.70 1.52 -22.48
N VAL A 219 -17.12 1.99 -21.30
CA VAL A 219 -16.25 2.27 -20.15
C VAL A 219 -16.57 1.27 -19.05
N VAL A 220 -15.52 0.65 -18.49
CA VAL A 220 -15.62 -0.21 -17.31
C VAL A 220 -15.43 0.65 -16.06
N TYR A 221 -16.45 0.70 -15.19
CA TYR A 221 -16.45 1.47 -13.95
C TYR A 221 -16.01 0.63 -12.74
N ASP A 222 -16.27 -0.67 -12.79
CA ASP A 222 -15.87 -1.59 -11.74
C ASP A 222 -15.89 -3.04 -12.25
N SER A 223 -15.24 -3.92 -11.49
CA SER A 223 -15.26 -5.36 -11.68
C SER A 223 -15.21 -6.07 -10.33
N GLY A 224 -15.80 -7.26 -10.24
CA GLY A 224 -15.78 -8.01 -8.99
C GLY A 224 -16.38 -9.40 -9.11
N TYR A 225 -16.23 -10.16 -8.04
CA TYR A 225 -16.93 -11.43 -7.83
C TYR A 225 -18.21 -11.19 -7.04
N PHE A 226 -19.24 -11.98 -7.36
CA PHE A 226 -20.58 -11.88 -6.80
C PHE A 226 -21.14 -13.28 -6.56
N GLU A 227 -22.01 -13.42 -5.56
CA GLU A 227 -22.79 -14.63 -5.39
C GLU A 227 -23.88 -14.69 -6.45
N GLN A 228 -24.17 -15.89 -6.96
CA GLN A 228 -25.15 -16.06 -8.04
C GLN A 228 -26.56 -15.55 -7.66
N SER A 229 -26.91 -15.63 -6.37
CA SER A 229 -28.17 -15.09 -5.82
C SER A 229 -28.29 -13.57 -5.96
N ASP A 230 -27.17 -12.85 -6.06
CA ASP A 230 -27.15 -11.39 -6.01
C ASP A 230 -27.22 -10.76 -7.41
N HIS A 231 -27.07 -11.56 -8.46
CA HIS A 231 -26.93 -11.10 -9.85
C HIS A 231 -28.10 -10.22 -10.32
N GLU A 232 -29.34 -10.55 -9.92
CA GLU A 232 -30.52 -9.78 -10.32
C GLU A 232 -30.64 -8.42 -9.62
N PHE A 233 -29.93 -8.24 -8.50
CA PHE A 233 -29.97 -7.04 -7.68
C PHE A 233 -28.81 -6.08 -7.96
N LEU A 234 -27.85 -6.46 -8.81
CA LEU A 234 -26.62 -5.68 -9.03
C LEU A 234 -26.86 -4.29 -9.63
N LEU A 235 -27.95 -4.07 -10.35
CA LEU A 235 -28.30 -2.75 -10.91
C LEU A 235 -29.32 -1.97 -10.07
N ASN A 236 -29.81 -2.53 -8.97
CA ASN A 236 -30.72 -1.82 -8.08
C ASN A 236 -29.94 -0.74 -7.28
N ARG A 237 -30.62 0.36 -6.95
CA ARG A 237 -30.05 1.40 -6.09
C ARG A 237 -30.50 1.20 -4.65
N TYR A 238 -29.61 1.55 -3.73
CA TYR A 238 -29.80 1.39 -2.29
C TYR A 238 -29.26 2.61 -1.56
N VAL A 239 -29.81 2.88 -0.39
CA VAL A 239 -29.28 3.86 0.56
C VAL A 239 -29.01 3.18 1.90
N LEU A 240 -27.89 3.53 2.53
CA LEU A 240 -27.56 3.04 3.87
C LEU A 240 -28.54 3.62 4.90
N LYS A 241 -29.01 2.78 5.81
CA LYS A 241 -29.75 3.25 6.98
C LYS A 241 -28.85 4.09 7.87
N THR A 242 -29.42 5.06 8.57
CA THR A 242 -28.68 6.05 9.39
C THR A 242 -27.66 5.41 10.33
N GLU A 243 -28.05 4.36 11.07
CA GLU A 243 -27.15 3.66 11.99
C GLU A 243 -26.00 2.94 11.27
N ALA A 244 -26.26 2.36 10.10
CA ALA A 244 -25.25 1.69 9.31
C ALA A 244 -24.28 2.70 8.68
N ALA A 245 -24.80 3.83 8.18
CA ALA A 245 -23.99 4.92 7.65
C ALA A 245 -23.02 5.48 8.70
N GLU A 246 -23.48 5.65 9.94
CA GLU A 246 -22.64 6.09 11.06
C GLU A 246 -21.54 5.09 11.41
N LYS A 247 -21.87 3.78 11.47
CA LYS A 247 -20.88 2.73 11.70
C LYS A 247 -19.83 2.71 10.59
N VAL A 248 -20.25 2.80 9.33
CA VAL A 248 -19.35 2.83 8.16
C VAL A 248 -18.45 4.05 8.21
N SER A 249 -18.98 5.26 8.45
CA SER A 249 -18.16 6.47 8.52
C SER A 249 -17.12 6.41 9.65
N ASN A 250 -17.49 5.86 10.81
CA ASN A 250 -16.56 5.70 11.94
C ASN A 250 -15.44 4.69 11.63
N LEU A 251 -15.76 3.57 10.97
CA LEU A 251 -14.77 2.59 10.55
C LEU A 251 -13.82 3.15 9.48
N MET A 252 -14.34 3.96 8.56
CA MET A 252 -13.55 4.65 7.54
C MET A 252 -12.57 5.64 8.17
N GLU A 253 -13.06 6.52 9.05
CA GLU A 253 -12.21 7.48 9.76
C GLU A 253 -11.12 6.79 10.60
N ALA A 254 -11.50 5.75 11.35
CA ALA A 254 -10.56 4.98 12.16
C ALA A 254 -9.44 4.37 11.28
N SER A 255 -9.81 3.80 10.14
CA SER A 255 -8.86 3.22 9.19
C SER A 255 -7.96 4.29 8.56
N LEU A 256 -8.53 5.41 8.11
CA LEU A 256 -7.76 6.53 7.56
C LEU A 256 -6.78 7.10 8.59
N THR A 257 -7.20 7.21 9.85
CA THR A 257 -6.34 7.67 10.96
C THR A 257 -5.15 6.75 11.19
N LEU A 258 -5.36 5.43 11.15
CA LEU A 258 -4.28 4.44 11.25
C LEU A 258 -3.33 4.49 10.05
N MET A 259 -3.81 4.87 8.87
CA MET A 259 -3.04 4.95 7.63
C MET A 259 -2.24 6.24 7.47
N LYS A 260 -2.53 7.29 8.26
CA LYS A 260 -1.87 8.62 8.17
C LYS A 260 -0.35 8.57 8.07
N PRO A 261 0.39 7.73 8.82
CA PRO A 261 1.86 7.69 8.75
C PRO A 261 2.41 7.28 7.39
N TRP A 262 1.62 6.58 6.57
CA TRP A 262 2.05 6.02 5.29
C TRP A 262 1.28 6.58 4.10
N LEU A 263 0.50 7.66 4.30
CA LEU A 263 -0.20 8.32 3.21
C LEU A 263 0.80 8.69 2.11
N PRO A 264 0.51 8.31 0.85
CA PRO A 264 1.40 8.63 -0.25
C PRO A 264 1.42 10.15 -0.49
N ASN A 265 2.60 10.71 -0.73
CA ASN A 265 2.71 12.05 -1.29
C ASN A 265 2.31 12.00 -2.77
N ILE A 266 1.63 13.04 -3.25
CA ILE A 266 1.21 13.16 -4.66
C ILE A 266 2.40 12.89 -5.61
N ASP A 267 3.59 13.43 -5.30
CA ASP A 267 4.82 13.21 -6.07
C ASP A 267 5.32 11.76 -6.07
N SER A 268 5.11 11.02 -4.97
CA SER A 268 5.47 9.60 -4.89
C SER A 268 4.53 8.70 -5.70
N VAL A 269 3.31 9.17 -5.98
CA VAL A 269 2.34 8.47 -6.84
C VAL A 269 2.59 8.77 -8.31
N HIS A 270 3.01 10.00 -8.64
CA HIS A 270 3.33 10.43 -10.00
C HIS A 270 4.55 9.73 -10.61
N GLY A 271 5.52 9.32 -9.78
CA GLY A 271 6.79 8.78 -10.26
C GLY A 271 6.75 7.37 -10.85
N THR A 272 5.66 6.61 -10.71
CA THR A 272 5.69 5.17 -11.03
C THR A 272 4.69 4.66 -12.05
N GLU A 273 3.51 5.22 -12.25
CA GLU A 273 2.54 4.59 -13.16
C GLU A 273 1.58 5.62 -13.79
N ARG A 274 1.42 5.57 -15.12
CA ARG A 274 0.14 5.97 -15.74
C ARG A 274 -0.88 4.98 -15.22
N LYS A 275 -1.51 5.25 -14.07
CA LYS A 275 -2.44 4.32 -13.40
C LYS A 275 -3.79 4.29 -14.13
N PHE A 276 -3.80 3.70 -15.31
CA PHE A 276 -4.97 2.95 -15.74
C PHE A 276 -5.09 1.79 -14.77
N ARG A 277 -6.24 1.59 -14.12
CA ARG A 277 -6.53 0.26 -13.61
C ARG A 277 -6.88 -0.60 -14.83
N ILE A 278 -5.87 -1.11 -15.52
CA ILE A 278 -6.03 -2.39 -16.21
C ILE A 278 -6.39 -3.36 -15.08
N ILE A 279 -7.55 -3.98 -15.14
CA ILE A 279 -7.90 -5.04 -14.19
C ILE A 279 -6.85 -6.13 -14.38
N LYS A 280 -5.83 -6.18 -13.51
CA LYS A 280 -4.77 -7.20 -13.53
C LYS A 280 -5.46 -8.57 -13.54
N GLY A 281 -5.18 -9.39 -14.57
CA GLY A 281 -5.79 -10.70 -14.79
C GLY A 281 -6.97 -10.74 -15.78
N PHE A 282 -7.57 -9.60 -16.13
CA PHE A 282 -8.69 -9.54 -17.09
C PHE A 282 -8.23 -9.33 -18.55
N PHE A 283 -6.99 -8.87 -18.71
CA PHE A 283 -6.24 -8.91 -19.96
C PHE A 283 -5.00 -9.70 -19.62
N SER A 284 -4.93 -10.94 -20.08
CA SER A 284 -3.79 -11.83 -19.83
C SER A 284 -2.49 -11.10 -20.23
N GLU A 285 -1.37 -11.35 -19.55
CA GLU A 285 -0.07 -10.77 -19.94
C GLU A 285 0.35 -11.17 -21.38
N LYS A 286 -0.33 -12.17 -21.98
CA LYS A 286 -0.18 -12.60 -23.38
C LYS A 286 -1.15 -11.90 -24.34
N THR A 287 -2.10 -11.11 -23.85
CA THR A 287 -2.99 -10.33 -24.70
C THR A 287 -2.19 -9.17 -25.29
N ASN A 288 -1.66 -9.41 -26.49
CA ASN A 288 -0.92 -8.47 -27.33
C ASN A 288 -1.87 -7.38 -27.89
N ILE A 289 -2.74 -6.83 -27.05
CA ILE A 289 -3.71 -5.83 -27.43
C ILE A 289 -2.97 -4.49 -27.49
N ALA A 290 -2.39 -4.22 -28.65
CA ALA A 290 -2.18 -2.85 -29.06
C ALA A 290 -3.57 -2.18 -29.09
N ASN A 291 -3.77 -1.18 -28.23
CA ASN A 291 -4.99 -0.34 -28.13
C ASN A 291 -5.41 0.36 -29.45
N SER A 292 -4.76 0.04 -30.58
CA SER A 292 -5.06 0.55 -31.92
C SER A 292 -5.99 -0.34 -32.75
N SER A 293 -6.22 -1.61 -32.39
CA SER A 293 -6.98 -2.55 -33.24
C SER A 293 -8.09 -3.33 -32.53
N SER A 294 -8.29 -3.17 -31.23
CA SER A 294 -9.46 -3.69 -30.52
C SER A 294 -10.36 -2.53 -30.10
N ASP A 295 -11.67 -2.64 -30.33
CA ASP A 295 -12.71 -1.67 -29.91
C ASP A 295 -12.88 -1.52 -28.38
N LEU A 296 -11.90 -2.00 -27.62
CA LEU A 296 -11.94 -2.19 -26.18
C LEU A 296 -11.04 -1.15 -25.51
N HIS A 297 -11.61 -0.01 -25.18
CA HIS A 297 -10.94 1.04 -24.40
C HIS A 297 -11.25 0.86 -22.92
N VAL A 298 -10.39 0.14 -22.20
CA VAL A 298 -10.51 -0.01 -20.75
C VAL A 298 -9.71 1.08 -20.05
N ALA A 299 -10.39 1.95 -19.30
CA ALA A 299 -10.07 2.23 -17.90
C ALA A 299 -10.87 3.40 -17.33
N ASP A 300 -11.15 3.30 -16.01
CA ASP A 300 -10.94 4.37 -15.04
C ASP A 300 -9.63 5.13 -15.36
N ILE A 301 -9.73 6.22 -16.10
CA ILE A 301 -8.62 7.15 -16.26
C ILE A 301 -8.52 7.95 -14.97
N ILE A 302 -7.44 7.75 -14.20
CA ILE A 302 -7.05 8.72 -13.20
C ILE A 302 -6.22 9.77 -13.94
N GLU A 303 -6.80 10.96 -14.14
CA GLU A 303 -6.19 12.02 -14.93
C GLU A 303 -4.85 12.44 -14.29
N ALA A 304 -3.74 12.14 -14.95
CA ALA A 304 -2.43 12.69 -14.62
C ALA A 304 -2.18 13.84 -15.60
N GLN A 305 -2.71 15.03 -15.31
CA GLN A 305 -2.34 16.19 -16.12
C GLN A 305 -0.86 16.52 -15.90
N LYS A 306 -0.05 16.35 -16.94
CA LYS A 306 0.93 17.37 -17.30
C LYS A 306 0.18 18.34 -18.20
N ARG A 307 -0.31 19.46 -17.64
CA ARG A 307 -0.61 20.60 -18.51
C ARG A 307 0.72 21.17 -18.99
N ILE A 308 0.82 21.21 -20.32
CA ILE A 308 1.88 21.86 -21.11
C ILE A 308 2.00 23.32 -20.66
#